data_AF-A0A7S1ZSH8-F1
#
_entry.id   AF-A0A7S1ZSH8-F1
#
_cell.length_a   1.000
_cell.length_b   1.000
_cell.length_c   1.000
_cell.angle_alpha   90.00
_cell.angle_beta   90.00
_cell.angle_gamma   90.00
#
_symmetry.space_group_name_H-M   'P 1'
#
loop_
_entity.id
_entity.type
_entity.pdbx_description
1 polymer ?
#
loop_
_entity_poly.entity_id
_entity_poly.type
_entity_poly.pdbx_seq_one_letter_code
_entity_poly.pdbx_strand_id
1 'polypeptide(L)'
;VFMTFFVGNDFLPHMPALDIADEAFDLLFYTYKRCRSRWIENGDGDGDDGGEGGGDGGGDGGRSDHPYLTRDGAISCGSRLEHFLSELGRYEDPYYANKRRNEAEVHDRMRRADRKAGRETLIPSE
;
A
#
# COMPACT_ATOMS: atom_id res chain seq x y z
N VAL A 1 -8.95 -1.19 -8.00
CA VAL A 1 -9.73 -0.17 -7.27
C VAL A 1 -9.42 -0.22 -5.79
N PHE A 2 -9.75 -1.28 -5.05
CA PHE A 2 -9.54 -1.35 -3.59
C PHE A 2 -8.21 -0.76 -3.06
N MET A 3 -7.06 -1.10 -3.66
CA MET A 3 -5.75 -0.57 -3.25
C MET A 3 -5.61 0.96 -3.33
N THR A 4 -6.41 1.65 -4.15
CA THR A 4 -6.36 3.12 -4.25
C THR A 4 -6.83 3.78 -2.95
N PHE A 5 -7.65 3.10 -2.15
CA PHE A 5 -8.10 3.62 -0.85
C PHE A 5 -6.94 3.84 0.14
N PHE A 6 -5.84 3.10 -0.02
CA PHE A 6 -4.63 3.26 0.80
C PHE A 6 -3.83 4.53 0.48
N VAL A 7 -3.98 5.05 -0.73
CA VAL A 7 -3.37 6.31 -1.17
C VAL A 7 -4.24 7.52 -0.79
N GLY A 8 -5.39 7.28 -0.15
CA GLY A 8 -6.33 8.30 0.30
C GLY A 8 -7.67 8.21 -0.42
N ASN A 9 -8.74 8.48 0.31
CA ASN A 9 -10.09 8.64 -0.20
C ASN A 9 -10.88 9.60 0.72
N ASP A 10 -12.07 10.01 0.31
CA ASP A 10 -12.87 11.00 1.05
C ASP A 10 -13.19 10.61 2.51
N PHE A 11 -13.14 9.31 2.83
CA PHE A 11 -13.44 8.79 4.18
C PHE A 11 -12.20 8.51 5.02
N LEU A 12 -11.05 8.25 4.40
CA LEU A 12 -9.83 7.85 5.09
C LEU A 12 -8.63 8.67 4.62
N PRO A 13 -7.81 9.19 5.55
CA PRO A 13 -6.53 9.77 5.17
C PRO A 13 -5.66 8.72 4.46
N HIS A 14 -4.79 9.19 3.58
CA HIS A 14 -3.77 8.34 2.96
C HIS A 14 -2.86 7.72 4.02
N MET A 15 -2.32 6.54 3.75
CA MET A 15 -1.27 6.00 4.60
C MET A 15 -0.02 6.90 4.48
N PRO A 16 0.63 7.28 5.59
CA PRO A 16 1.72 8.26 5.58
C PRO A 16 2.90 7.96 4.62
N ALA A 17 3.15 6.69 4.30
CA ALA A 17 4.21 6.28 3.36
C ALA A 17 3.75 6.14 1.89
N LEU A 18 2.48 6.41 1.59
CA LEU A 18 1.90 6.26 0.25
C LEU A 18 1.39 7.59 -0.26
N ASP A 19 2.27 8.32 -0.94
CA ASP A 19 1.95 9.55 -1.66
C ASP A 19 1.97 9.32 -3.18
N ILE A 20 0.97 9.83 -3.90
CA ILE A 20 0.92 9.76 -5.37
C ILE A 20 2.13 10.45 -5.99
N ALA A 21 2.59 11.56 -5.40
CA ALA A 21 3.76 12.30 -5.88
C ALA A 21 5.06 11.49 -5.79
N ASP A 22 5.10 10.51 -4.89
CA ASP A 22 6.23 9.61 -4.64
C ASP A 22 6.00 8.21 -5.25
N GLU A 23 5.24 8.12 -6.35
CA GLU A 23 5.03 6.87 -7.12
C GLU A 23 4.37 5.72 -6.31
N ALA A 24 3.51 6.04 -5.32
CA ALA A 24 2.91 5.04 -4.44
C ALA A 24 2.18 3.89 -5.16
N PHE A 25 1.62 4.13 -6.35
CA PHE A 25 0.96 3.07 -7.13
C PHE A 25 1.92 1.99 -7.61
N ASP A 26 3.16 2.35 -7.96
CA ASP A 26 4.15 1.38 -8.40
C ASP A 26 4.52 0.41 -7.26
N LEU A 27 4.69 0.94 -6.05
CA LEU A 27 4.89 0.13 -4.85
C LEU A 27 3.67 -0.76 -4.57
N LEU A 28 2.45 -0.23 -4.62
CA LEU A 28 1.23 -1.00 -4.41
C LEU A 28 1.10 -2.15 -5.42
N PHE A 29 1.30 -1.89 -6.71
CA PHE A 29 1.20 -2.91 -7.75
C PHE A 29 2.33 -3.93 -7.67
N TYR A 30 3.54 -3.50 -7.34
CA TYR A 30 4.68 -4.39 -7.12
C TYR A 30 4.40 -5.37 -5.96
N THR A 31 4.01 -4.84 -4.80
CA THR A 31 3.67 -5.63 -3.61
C THR A 31 2.50 -6.56 -3.88
N TYR A 32 1.44 -6.06 -4.54
CA TYR A 32 0.27 -6.86 -4.87
C TYR A 32 0.60 -8.06 -5.77
N LYS A 33 1.38 -7.86 -6.84
CA LYS A 33 1.77 -8.95 -7.74
C LYS A 33 2.57 -10.02 -6.99
N ARG A 34 3.48 -9.61 -6.10
CA ARG A 34 4.30 -10.51 -5.29
C ARG A 34 3.45 -11.31 -4.30
N CYS A 35 2.53 -10.68 -3.59
CA CYS A 35 1.59 -11.36 -2.69
C CYS A 35 0.68 -12.32 -3.46
N ARG A 36 0.15 -11.87 -4.61
CA ARG A 36 -0.73 -12.68 -5.47
C ARG A 36 -0.07 -13.96 -5.97
N SER A 37 1.19 -13.91 -6.39
CA SER A 37 1.92 -15.12 -6.79
C SER A 37 1.96 -16.15 -5.66
N ARG A 38 2.21 -15.69 -4.43
CA ARG A 38 2.22 -16.55 -3.25
C ARG A 38 0.84 -17.14 -2.93
N TRP A 39 -0.23 -16.36 -3.04
CA TRP A 39 -1.59 -16.85 -2.79
C TRP A 39 -2.02 -17.93 -3.79
N ILE A 40 -1.52 -17.85 -5.04
CA ILE A 40 -1.74 -18.89 -6.05
C ILE A 40 -1.00 -20.18 -5.66
N GLU A 41 0.27 -20.06 -5.25
CA GLU A 41 1.12 -21.20 -4.90
C GLU A 41 0.62 -21.96 -3.66
N ASN A 42 0.16 -21.22 -2.65
CA ASN A 42 -0.31 -21.78 -1.40
C ASN A 42 -1.72 -22.41 -1.48
N GLY A 43 -2.48 -22.12 -2.55
CA GLY A 43 -3.89 -22.49 -2.60
C GLY A 43 -4.69 -21.90 -1.43
N ASP A 44 -4.37 -20.67 -1.01
CA ASP A 44 -4.99 -19.95 0.11
C ASP A 44 -6.45 -19.54 -0.22
N GLY A 45 -7.19 -20.38 -0.94
CA GLY A 45 -8.59 -20.22 -1.31
C GLY A 45 -9.47 -20.35 -0.08
N ASP A 46 -10.00 -19.21 0.36
CA ASP A 46 -11.12 -19.03 1.28
C ASP A 46 -11.43 -20.23 2.20
N GLY A 47 -10.53 -20.44 3.17
CA GLY A 47 -10.81 -21.22 4.36
C GLY A 47 -11.70 -20.40 5.29
N ASP A 48 -13.01 -20.52 5.08
CA ASP A 48 -14.10 -20.16 5.99
C ASP A 48 -13.68 -20.28 7.47
N ASP A 49 -13.52 -19.13 8.13
CA ASP A 49 -13.49 -19.05 9.60
C ASP A 49 -14.95 -18.96 10.05
N GLY A 50 -15.37 -19.91 10.88
CA GLY A 50 -16.76 -20.30 11.04
C GLY A 50 -17.71 -19.18 11.47
N GLY A 51 -18.66 -18.86 10.58
CA GLY A 51 -19.90 -18.18 10.90
C GLY A 51 -21.06 -19.17 10.93
N GLU A 52 -21.54 -19.55 12.11
CA GLU A 52 -22.80 -20.29 12.27
C GLU A 52 -23.98 -19.46 11.72
N GLY A 53 -24.48 -19.84 10.55
CA GLY A 53 -25.69 -19.29 9.96
C GLY A 53 -26.38 -20.35 9.11
N GLY A 54 -27.38 -21.02 9.69
CA GLY A 54 -28.19 -22.03 9.01
C GLY A 54 -29.00 -21.43 7.85
N GLY A 55 -28.97 -22.11 6.71
CA GLY A 55 -29.79 -21.78 5.54
C GLY A 55 -29.73 -22.91 4.51
N ASP A 56 -30.86 -23.59 4.35
CA ASP A 56 -31.09 -24.71 3.44
C ASP A 56 -31.12 -24.26 1.96
N GLY A 57 -30.50 -25.05 1.08
CA GLY A 57 -31.00 -25.26 -0.27
C GLY A 57 -30.48 -24.37 -1.41
N GLY A 58 -29.45 -24.88 -2.12
CA GLY A 58 -29.36 -24.78 -3.59
C GLY A 58 -28.45 -23.69 -4.17
N GLY A 59 -27.27 -24.09 -4.65
CA GLY A 59 -26.42 -23.24 -5.50
C GLY A 59 -25.02 -23.80 -5.73
N ASP A 60 -24.82 -24.36 -6.92
CA ASP A 60 -23.58 -24.59 -7.67
C ASP A 60 -22.24 -24.60 -6.89
N GLY A 61 -21.66 -25.80 -6.75
CA GLY A 61 -20.41 -26.10 -6.03
C GLY A 61 -19.14 -25.63 -6.74
N GLY A 62 -19.01 -24.32 -6.97
CA GLY A 62 -17.78 -23.68 -7.39
C GLY A 62 -17.32 -22.67 -6.35
N ARG A 63 -16.81 -23.11 -5.19
CA ARG A 63 -16.04 -22.24 -4.28
C ARG A 63 -14.90 -21.66 -5.11
N SER A 64 -15.07 -20.43 -5.56
CA SER A 64 -14.14 -19.76 -6.45
C SER A 64 -12.79 -19.63 -5.76
N ASP A 65 -11.83 -20.45 -6.15
CA ASP A 65 -10.45 -20.27 -5.78
C ASP A 65 -9.86 -19.20 -6.70
N HIS A 66 -10.01 -17.94 -6.31
CA HIS A 66 -9.43 -16.85 -7.08
C HIS A 66 -8.35 -16.13 -6.28
N PRO A 67 -7.24 -15.72 -6.91
CA PRO A 67 -6.08 -15.15 -6.23
C PRO A 67 -6.17 -13.62 -6.10
N TYR A 68 -7.38 -13.07 -6.01
CA TYR A 68 -7.59 -11.63 -5.88
C TYR A 68 -7.81 -11.22 -4.42
N LEU A 69 -7.49 -9.96 -4.11
CA LEU A 69 -7.66 -9.37 -2.77
C LEU A 69 -9.12 -9.06 -2.46
N THR A 70 -9.94 -8.88 -3.50
CA THR A 70 -11.38 -8.62 -3.37
C THR A 70 -12.20 -9.53 -4.28
N ARG A 71 -13.41 -9.89 -3.82
CA ARG A 71 -14.46 -10.59 -4.55
C ARG A 71 -15.76 -9.81 -4.39
N ASP A 72 -16.39 -9.40 -5.50
CA ASP A 72 -17.72 -8.77 -5.47
C ASP A 72 -17.87 -7.62 -4.45
N GLY A 73 -16.81 -6.83 -4.28
CA GLY A 73 -16.75 -5.70 -3.33
C GLY A 73 -16.38 -6.07 -1.90
N ALA A 74 -16.32 -7.36 -1.54
CA ALA A 74 -15.82 -7.85 -0.27
C ALA A 74 -14.31 -8.15 -0.32
N ILE A 75 -13.65 -8.07 0.83
CA ILE A 75 -12.27 -8.57 0.99
C ILE A 75 -12.32 -10.09 0.90
N SER A 76 -11.47 -10.70 0.06
CA SER A 76 -11.50 -12.15 -0.16
C SER A 76 -11.23 -12.93 1.10
N CYS A 77 -10.19 -12.58 1.88
CA CYS A 77 -9.98 -13.10 3.23
C CYS A 77 -9.05 -12.18 4.04
N GLY A 78 -9.23 -12.18 5.36
CA GLY A 78 -8.47 -11.31 6.27
C GLY A 78 -6.96 -11.56 6.21
N SER A 79 -6.53 -12.83 6.18
CA SER A 79 -5.11 -13.20 6.15
C SER A 79 -4.38 -12.72 4.89
N ARG A 80 -5.05 -12.66 3.73
CA ARG A 80 -4.46 -12.09 2.51
C ARG A 80 -4.28 -10.58 2.64
N LEU A 81 -5.26 -9.88 3.21
CA LEU A 81 -5.16 -8.45 3.45
C LEU A 81 -4.05 -8.14 4.45
N GLU A 82 -4.00 -8.85 5.56
CA GLU A 82 -2.96 -8.71 6.59
C GLU A 82 -1.56 -8.98 6.00
N HIS A 83 -1.41 -10.06 5.22
CA HIS A 83 -0.16 -10.37 4.52
C HIS A 83 0.25 -9.24 3.57
N PHE A 84 -0.69 -8.73 2.78
CA PHE A 84 -0.43 -7.61 1.87
C PHE A 84 0.01 -6.34 2.62
N LEU A 85 -0.70 -5.95 3.68
CA LEU A 85 -0.37 -4.78 4.49
C LEU A 85 0.97 -4.95 5.21
N SER A 86 1.27 -6.16 5.68
CA SER A 86 2.56 -6.47 6.30
C SER A 86 3.71 -6.30 5.32
N GLU A 87 3.58 -6.82 4.09
CA GLU A 87 4.62 -6.65 3.07
C GLU A 87 4.77 -5.19 2.64
N LEU A 88 3.68 -4.42 2.60
CA LEU A 88 3.71 -3.00 2.30
C LEU A 88 4.40 -2.19 3.41
N GLY A 89 4.10 -2.50 4.68
CA GLY A 89 4.70 -1.84 5.85
C GLY A 89 6.23 -1.95 5.90
N ARG A 90 6.82 -2.98 5.30
CA ARG A 90 8.29 -3.15 5.22
C ARG A 90 8.98 -2.06 4.41
N TYR A 91 8.24 -1.32 3.59
CA TYR A 91 8.77 -0.22 2.79
C TYR A 91 8.68 1.15 3.47
N GLU A 92 8.01 1.27 4.63
CA GLU A 92 7.82 2.55 5.31
C GLU A 92 9.15 3.14 5.80
N ASP A 93 9.93 2.35 6.56
CA ASP A 93 11.24 2.78 7.07
C ASP A 93 12.20 3.26 5.96
N PRO A 94 12.47 2.48 4.89
CA PRO A 94 13.35 2.95 3.82
C PRO A 94 12.77 4.14 3.07
N TYR A 95 11.45 4.25 2.92
CA TYR A 95 10.80 5.42 2.34
C TYR A 95 11.09 6.69 3.15
N TYR A 96 10.87 6.68 4.47
CA TYR A 96 11.13 7.87 5.31
C TYR A 96 12.61 8.22 5.41
N ALA A 97 13.50 7.23 5.40
CA ALA A 97 14.93 7.47 5.35
C ALA A 97 15.32 8.15 4.03
N ASN A 98 14.81 7.66 2.90
CA ASN A 98 15.10 8.23 1.58
C ASN A 98 14.49 9.63 1.40
N LYS A 99 13.25 9.84 1.86
CA LYS A 99 12.55 11.13 1.79
C LYS A 99 13.29 12.21 2.57
N ARG A 100 13.63 11.95 3.84
CA ARG A 100 14.44 12.88 4.65
C ARG A 100 15.79 13.21 4.01
N ARG A 101 16.49 12.20 3.48
CA ARG A 101 17.76 12.41 2.79
C ARG A 101 17.60 13.29 1.56
N ASN A 102 16.61 12.99 0.71
CA ASN A 102 16.36 13.76 -0.50
C ASN A 102 16.00 15.22 -0.17
N GLU A 103 15.14 15.45 0.81
CA GLU A 103 14.77 16.79 1.28
C GLU A 103 16.01 17.56 1.79
N ALA A 104 16.86 16.93 2.60
CA ALA A 104 18.10 17.53 3.09
C ALA A 104 19.05 17.89 1.93
N GLU A 105 19.22 17.01 0.94
CA GLU A 105 20.05 17.27 -0.24
C GLU A 105 19.49 18.40 -1.11
N VAL A 106 18.16 18.51 -1.23
CA VAL A 106 17.50 19.61 -1.95
C VAL A 106 17.71 20.93 -1.20
N HIS A 107 17.49 20.96 0.11
CA HIS A 107 17.74 22.13 0.95
C HIS A 107 19.18 22.62 0.86
N ASP A 108 20.15 21.70 0.91
CA ASP A 108 21.57 22.06 0.79
C ASP A 108 21.92 22.63 -0.58
N ARG A 109 21.35 22.07 -1.66
CA ARG A 109 21.53 22.59 -3.03
C ARG A 109 20.96 24.01 -3.15
N MET A 110 19.78 24.24 -2.62
CA MET A 110 19.13 25.56 -2.64
C MET A 110 19.91 26.60 -1.81
N ARG A 111 20.37 26.27 -0.60
CA ARG A 111 21.23 27.15 0.22
C ARG A 111 22.52 27.56 -0.49
N ARG A 112 23.14 26.64 -1.24
CA ARG A 112 24.34 26.93 -2.05
C ARG A 112 24.02 27.85 -3.23
N ALA A 113 22.87 27.65 -3.88
CA ALA A 113 22.42 28.51 -4.97
C ALA A 113 22.10 29.93 -4.50
N ASP A 114 21.39 30.10 -3.38
CA ASP A 114 21.08 31.40 -2.77
C ASP A 114 22.35 32.16 -2.41
N ARG A 115 23.30 31.48 -1.76
CA ARG A 115 24.61 32.05 -1.40
C ARG A 115 25.38 32.51 -2.63
N LYS A 116 25.35 31.74 -3.72
CA LYS A 116 25.99 32.12 -4.99
C LYS A 116 25.28 33.31 -5.66
N ALA A 117 23.97 33.43 -5.50
CA ALA A 117 23.16 34.53 -6.03
C ALA A 117 23.15 35.78 -5.14
N GLY A 118 23.78 35.73 -3.94
CA GLY A 118 23.74 36.82 -2.96
C GLY A 118 22.36 37.05 -2.34
N ARG A 119 21.49 36.03 -2.34
CA ARG A 119 20.15 36.07 -1.73
C ARG A 119 20.20 35.50 -0.31
N GLU A 120 19.41 36.07 0.58
CA GLU A 120 19.16 35.49 1.90
C GLU A 120 18.30 34.24 1.74
N THR A 121 18.68 33.14 2.40
CA THR A 121 17.97 31.88 2.27
C THR A 121 16.77 31.84 3.20
N LEU A 122 15.60 31.49 2.66
CA LEU A 122 14.36 31.32 3.44
C LEU A 122 14.18 29.88 3.94
N ILE A 123 15.15 29.00 3.65
CA ILE A 123 15.11 27.61 4.08
C ILE A 123 15.38 27.56 5.59
N PRO A 124 14.47 27.00 6.40
CA PRO A 124 14.67 26.88 7.84
C PRO A 124 16.02 26.23 8.18
N SER A 125 16.68 26.72 9.22
CA SER A 125 17.75 25.95 9.87
C SER A 125 17.11 24.75 10.57
N GLU A 126 17.72 23.57 10.47
CA GLU A 126 17.33 22.42 11.29
C GLU A 126 17.47 22.74 12.78
#